data_AF-A0A9P9T9C6-F1
#
_entry.id   AF-A0A9P9T9C6-F1
#
_cell.length_a   1.000
_cell.length_b   1.000
_cell.length_c   1.000
_cell.angle_alpha   90.00
_cell.angle_beta   90.00
_cell.angle_gamma   90.00
#
_symmetry.space_group_name_H-M   'P 1'
#
loop_
_entity.id
_entity.type
_entity.pdbx_description
1 polymer ?
#
loop_
_entity_poly.entity_id
_entity_poly.type
_entity_poly.pdbx_seq_one_letter_code
_entity_poly.pdbx_strand_id
1 'polypeptide(L)'
;MILPKISGIRPRLGVIVYRRTIQDPLQSGCRTWRHAQTRGQHNIPRRSPQRVQQAPRPQTAYRLEPEEIQSITEESAASIKWPDVRVRYLRPAIWALVVSGGIFTGLAYVQAKQELKAKKSTWLEAPQWGAPRRGPPNLTQMWENVDPISKVSYGIIAANSAIHLSSFVLPHYWDLLWHIPARNVNYTLLSSAFVHSGPMHLFVNMYATYNFLLPVGYSRAFEGKPNHVLSFFLATGVLSGFAQHWATMITLQKRSIPEVFIRCGGASGALLGILGVFCMEYPHAGLGIIFLPFHFEAQYVLPAVMLFDFVGMVRGYSFVNFGHAAHLSGTVLGVAYSYFDGKNNVWNPLVQFWKRRLSQQ
;
A
#
# COMPACT_ATOMS: atom_id res chain seq x y z
N MET A 1 -35.69 30.73 34.74
CA MET A 1 -34.83 29.55 34.54
C MET A 1 -34.60 29.42 33.04
N ILE A 2 -33.34 29.57 32.62
CA ILE A 2 -32.93 29.93 31.26
C ILE A 2 -32.74 28.66 30.42
N LEU A 3 -33.38 28.60 29.24
CA LEU A 3 -33.09 27.67 28.16
C LEU A 3 -32.27 28.40 27.09
N PRO A 4 -31.16 27.82 26.58
CA PRO A 4 -30.63 28.23 25.29
C PRO A 4 -30.74 27.13 24.22
N LYS A 5 -31.01 27.64 23.02
CA LYS A 5 -31.07 26.98 21.70
C LYS A 5 -29.82 26.14 21.40
N ILE A 6 -30.04 24.93 20.87
CA ILE A 6 -29.02 24.13 20.20
C ILE A 6 -28.97 24.56 18.74
N SER A 7 -27.85 25.15 18.32
CA SER A 7 -27.53 25.43 16.92
C SER A 7 -26.07 25.07 16.64
N GLY A 8 -25.83 24.34 15.55
CA GLY A 8 -24.54 24.38 14.85
C GLY A 8 -23.70 23.10 14.89
N ILE A 9 -24.05 22.13 14.03
CA ILE A 9 -23.12 21.11 13.54
C ILE A 9 -22.22 21.76 12.49
N ARG A 10 -20.90 21.81 12.71
CA ARG A 10 -19.81 21.53 11.72
C ARG A 10 -18.45 21.39 12.45
N PRO A 11 -17.70 20.29 12.26
CA PRO A 11 -16.25 20.34 12.36
C PRO A 11 -15.64 20.30 10.96
N ARG A 12 -15.00 21.40 10.54
CA ARG A 12 -13.99 21.37 9.47
C ARG A 12 -12.71 20.83 10.09
N LEU A 13 -12.40 19.55 9.89
CA LEU A 13 -11.05 19.03 10.10
C LEU A 13 -10.19 19.44 8.91
N GLY A 14 -9.39 20.49 9.09
CA GLY A 14 -8.24 20.77 8.23
C GLY A 14 -7.15 19.75 8.54
N VAL A 15 -6.82 18.90 7.56
CA VAL A 15 -5.63 18.06 7.60
C VAL A 15 -4.43 18.97 7.35
N ILE A 16 -3.54 19.11 8.33
CA ILE A 16 -2.24 19.76 8.14
C ILE A 16 -1.37 18.80 7.32
N VAL A 17 -1.20 19.10 6.03
CA VAL A 17 -0.28 18.41 5.12
C VAL A 17 1.03 19.19 5.09
N TYR A 18 2.11 18.60 5.60
CA TYR A 18 3.46 19.14 5.38
C TYR A 18 3.92 18.83 3.95
N ARG A 19 4.12 19.87 3.15
CA ARG A 19 4.63 19.81 1.78
C ARG A 19 6.15 19.96 1.83
N ARG A 20 6.90 18.91 1.47
CA ARG A 20 8.34 19.03 1.15
C ARG A 20 8.46 19.16 -0.36
N THR A 21 8.73 20.37 -0.84
CA THR A 21 9.06 20.61 -2.25
C THR A 21 10.56 20.33 -2.40
N ILE A 22 10.92 19.28 -3.14
CA ILE A 22 12.31 19.04 -3.56
C ILE A 22 12.56 19.97 -4.76
N GLN A 23 13.49 20.91 -4.62
CA GLN A 23 14.03 21.67 -5.76
C GLN A 23 15.15 20.85 -6.39
N ASP A 24 14.98 20.48 -7.66
CA ASP A 24 16.08 20.00 -8.50
C ASP A 24 16.95 21.20 -8.94
N PRO A 25 18.29 21.14 -8.83
CA PRO A 25 19.17 22.21 -9.25
C PRO A 25 19.74 21.91 -10.64
N LEU A 26 19.07 22.31 -11.72
CA LEU A 26 19.69 22.34 -13.06
C LEU A 26 18.81 23.17 -14.02
N GLN A 27 19.03 24.49 -14.09
CA GLN A 27 18.80 25.25 -15.33
C GLN A 27 19.72 26.48 -15.38
N SER A 28 20.89 26.27 -15.98
CA SER A 28 21.67 27.33 -16.59
C SER A 28 21.26 27.50 -18.06
N GLY A 29 20.67 28.66 -18.37
CA GLY A 29 20.78 29.34 -19.66
C GLY A 29 20.03 28.77 -20.86
N CYS A 30 19.05 29.51 -21.39
CA CYS A 30 19.13 30.01 -22.77
C CYS A 30 18.16 31.17 -23.01
N ARG A 31 18.57 32.06 -23.91
CA ARG A 31 18.01 33.39 -24.20
C ARG A 31 16.79 33.36 -25.12
N THR A 32 15.96 34.38 -24.94
CA THR A 32 15.20 35.18 -25.92
C THR A 32 14.45 34.49 -27.06
N TRP A 33 13.16 34.79 -27.19
CA TRP A 33 12.54 35.18 -28.47
C TRP A 33 11.42 36.21 -28.25
N ARG A 34 11.52 37.33 -28.97
CA ARG A 34 10.54 38.42 -29.07
C ARG A 34 9.44 38.05 -30.08
N HIS A 35 8.19 38.44 -29.82
CA HIS A 35 7.15 38.87 -30.78
C HIS A 35 5.95 39.35 -29.95
N ALA A 36 5.10 40.29 -30.32
CA ALA A 36 5.08 41.41 -31.25
C ALA A 36 3.90 42.27 -30.76
N GLN A 37 4.04 43.59 -30.80
CA GLN A 37 2.99 44.54 -30.46
C GLN A 37 1.88 44.52 -31.52
N THR A 38 0.62 44.63 -31.09
CA THR A 38 -0.38 45.41 -31.83
C THR A 38 -1.19 46.27 -30.86
N ARG A 39 -1.45 47.49 -31.31
CA ARG A 39 -1.99 48.64 -30.59
C ARG A 39 -3.38 48.88 -31.18
N GLY A 40 -4.41 48.97 -30.34
CA GLY A 40 -5.76 49.36 -30.74
C GLY A 40 -6.33 50.38 -29.75
N GLN A 41 -6.48 51.62 -30.22
CA GLN A 41 -7.05 52.76 -29.48
C GLN A 41 -8.58 52.69 -29.48
N HIS A 42 -9.22 53.09 -28.37
CA HIS A 42 -10.45 53.88 -28.41
C HIS A 42 -10.59 54.76 -27.15
N ASN A 43 -10.83 56.05 -27.39
CA ASN A 43 -11.04 57.14 -26.43
C ASN A 43 -12.52 57.54 -26.45
N ILE A 44 -13.22 57.56 -25.30
CA ILE A 44 -14.49 58.31 -25.06
C ILE A 44 -14.52 58.75 -23.55
N PRO A 45 -15.12 59.91 -23.19
CA PRO A 45 -14.55 60.88 -22.24
C PRO A 45 -15.12 60.88 -20.79
N ARG A 46 -14.45 61.71 -19.96
CA ARG A 46 -14.65 61.99 -18.53
C ARG A 46 -16.06 62.48 -18.14
N ARG A 47 -16.56 61.96 -17.02
CA ARG A 47 -17.42 62.67 -16.05
C ARG A 47 -16.77 62.59 -14.66
N SER A 48 -16.47 63.75 -14.06
CA SER A 48 -16.34 63.95 -12.60
C SER A 48 -17.72 64.43 -12.08
N PRO A 49 -18.08 64.44 -10.78
CA PRO A 49 -17.25 64.32 -9.57
C PRO A 49 -17.88 63.50 -8.40
N GLN A 50 -17.07 63.00 -7.46
CA GLN A 50 -17.39 63.05 -6.01
C GLN A 50 -16.14 62.67 -5.20
N ARG A 51 -15.67 63.62 -4.40
CA ARG A 51 -14.53 63.44 -3.48
C ARG A 51 -15.02 62.68 -2.25
N VAL A 52 -14.98 61.35 -2.31
CA VAL A 52 -15.00 60.54 -1.08
C VAL A 52 -13.63 60.67 -0.44
N GLN A 53 -13.56 61.32 0.72
CA GLN A 53 -12.39 61.28 1.58
C GLN A 53 -12.11 59.81 1.94
N GLN A 54 -11.13 59.20 1.30
CA GLN A 54 -10.57 57.94 1.76
C GLN A 54 -9.82 58.21 3.05
N ALA A 55 -10.28 57.59 4.14
CA ALA A 55 -9.52 57.49 5.37
C ALA A 55 -8.13 56.88 5.07
N PRO A 56 -7.05 57.33 5.73
CA PRO A 56 -5.72 56.79 5.50
C PRO A 56 -5.73 55.28 5.78
N ARG A 57 -5.45 54.48 4.75
CA ARG A 57 -5.18 53.04 4.92
C ARG A 57 -3.92 52.91 5.78
N PRO A 58 -3.95 52.16 6.89
CA PRO A 58 -2.71 51.76 7.53
C PRO A 58 -1.91 50.90 6.56
N GLN A 59 -0.76 51.39 6.11
CA GLN A 59 0.25 50.61 5.43
C GLN A 59 0.93 49.70 6.46
N THR A 60 0.31 48.56 6.77
CA THR A 60 1.04 47.43 7.37
C THR A 60 1.41 46.48 6.24
N ALA A 61 2.39 46.90 5.44
CA ALA A 61 3.10 45.99 4.56
C ALA A 61 3.96 45.10 5.46
N TYR A 62 3.42 43.96 5.89
CA TYR A 62 4.24 42.89 6.43
C TYR A 62 5.09 42.35 5.28
N ARG A 63 6.30 42.91 5.15
CA ARG A 63 7.38 42.31 4.40
C ARG A 63 7.71 41.00 5.13
N LEU A 64 7.26 39.89 4.56
CA LEU A 64 7.75 38.57 4.96
C LEU A 64 9.19 38.48 4.47
N GLU A 65 10.13 38.80 5.35
CA GLU A 65 11.52 38.38 5.20
C GLU A 65 11.52 36.85 5.03
N PRO A 66 12.35 36.29 4.13
CA PRO A 66 12.44 34.86 3.98
C PRO A 66 13.00 34.28 5.28
N GLU A 67 12.11 33.79 6.15
CA GLU A 67 12.49 33.00 7.31
C GLU A 67 13.39 31.87 6.82
N GLU A 68 14.60 31.87 7.38
CA GLU A 68 15.55 30.78 7.30
C GLU A 68 14.81 29.46 7.47
N ILE A 69 15.05 28.53 6.55
CA ILE A 69 14.66 27.14 6.71
C ILE A 69 15.51 26.59 7.86
N GLN A 70 15.09 26.88 9.10
CA GLN A 70 15.64 26.24 10.29
C GLN A 70 15.22 24.77 10.20
N SER A 71 16.22 23.91 10.05
CA SER A 71 16.08 22.50 10.36
C SER A 71 15.40 22.40 11.73
N ILE A 72 14.20 21.83 11.78
CA ILE A 72 13.54 21.48 13.04
C ILE A 72 14.52 20.62 13.83
N THR A 73 15.16 21.21 14.83
CA THR A 73 16.02 20.50 15.78
C THR A 73 15.14 19.60 16.64
N GLU A 74 15.70 18.52 17.21
CA GLU A 74 14.94 17.59 18.05
C GLU A 74 14.19 18.29 19.21
N GLU A 75 14.70 19.44 19.68
CA GLU A 75 14.05 20.34 20.64
C GLU A 75 12.72 20.94 20.14
N SER A 76 12.62 21.31 18.86
CA SER A 76 11.40 21.85 18.26
C SER A 76 10.32 20.78 18.12
N ALA A 77 10.68 19.52 17.92
CA ALA A 77 9.71 18.42 17.85
C ALA A 77 9.20 18.02 19.26
N ALA A 78 10.03 18.17 20.28
CA ALA A 78 9.67 17.87 21.68
C ALA A 78 8.66 18.86 22.28
N SER A 79 8.55 20.08 21.73
CA SER A 79 7.58 21.10 22.17
C SER A 79 6.20 20.99 21.50
N ILE A 80 6.04 20.07 20.54
CA ILE A 80 4.75 19.85 19.86
C ILE A 80 3.81 19.09 20.79
N LYS A 81 2.74 19.76 21.23
CA LYS A 81 1.64 19.11 21.96
C LYS A 81 0.76 18.33 20.97
N TRP A 82 0.90 17.00 20.98
CA TRP A 82 0.07 16.12 20.17
C TRP A 82 -1.38 16.08 20.69
N PRO A 83 -2.38 15.95 19.81
CA PRO A 83 -3.78 15.84 20.24
C PRO A 83 -4.01 14.52 20.97
N ASP A 84 -4.78 14.55 22.05
CA ASP A 84 -5.19 13.34 22.77
C ASP A 84 -6.21 12.55 21.92
N VAL A 85 -5.76 11.46 21.31
CA VAL A 85 -6.59 10.60 20.46
C VAL A 85 -6.70 9.21 21.06
N ARG A 86 -7.94 8.75 21.27
CA ARG A 86 -8.20 7.37 21.68
C ARG A 86 -8.18 6.43 20.47
N VAL A 87 -7.10 5.67 20.33
CA VAL A 87 -6.98 4.60 19.33
C VAL A 87 -7.87 3.41 19.71
N ARG A 88 -8.56 2.82 18.73
CA ARG A 88 -9.45 1.66 18.90
C ARG A 88 -8.75 0.44 18.36
N TYR A 89 -8.66 -0.62 19.16
CA TYR A 89 -7.97 -1.85 18.75
C TYR A 89 -8.93 -3.01 18.42
N LEU A 90 -10.04 -3.12 19.14
CA LEU A 90 -11.01 -4.20 18.95
C LEU A 90 -11.72 -4.12 17.58
N ARG A 91 -12.12 -2.92 17.15
CA ARG A 91 -12.82 -2.75 15.86
C ARG A 91 -11.93 -3.07 14.66
N PRO A 92 -10.68 -2.55 14.57
CA PRO A 92 -9.74 -2.99 13.55
C PRO A 92 -9.46 -4.49 13.59
N ALA A 93 -9.35 -5.11 14.78
CA ALA A 93 -9.13 -6.55 14.90
C ALA A 93 -10.27 -7.38 14.26
N ILE A 94 -11.51 -7.09 14.65
CA ILE A 94 -12.69 -7.76 14.08
C ILE A 94 -12.73 -7.53 12.56
N TRP A 95 -12.48 -6.30 12.11
CA TRP A 95 -12.47 -5.98 10.69
C TRP A 95 -11.40 -6.75 9.92
N ALA A 96 -10.16 -6.83 10.45
CA ALA A 96 -9.05 -7.53 9.83
C ALA A 96 -9.36 -9.03 9.68
N LEU A 97 -9.94 -9.66 10.72
CA LEU A 97 -10.33 -11.07 10.69
C LEU A 97 -11.46 -11.33 9.68
N VAL A 98 -12.51 -10.50 9.69
CA VAL A 98 -13.65 -10.64 8.77
C VAL A 98 -13.22 -10.45 7.32
N VAL A 99 -12.40 -9.44 7.02
CA VAL A 99 -11.95 -9.17 5.66
C VAL A 99 -10.98 -10.24 5.18
N SER A 100 -10.04 -10.68 6.02
CA SER A 100 -9.12 -11.76 5.66
C SER A 100 -9.86 -13.09 5.41
N GLY A 101 -10.80 -13.44 6.28
CA GLY A 101 -11.66 -14.63 6.08
C GLY A 101 -12.57 -14.50 4.85
N GLY A 102 -13.08 -13.31 4.59
CA GLY A 102 -13.88 -13.00 3.40
C GLY A 102 -13.07 -13.11 2.10
N ILE A 103 -11.83 -12.65 2.09
CA ILE A 103 -10.89 -12.80 0.96
C ILE A 103 -10.67 -14.29 0.65
N PHE A 104 -10.32 -15.09 1.67
CA PHE A 104 -10.14 -16.53 1.52
C PHE A 104 -11.40 -17.22 0.98
N THR A 105 -12.55 -16.94 1.60
CA THR A 105 -13.82 -17.56 1.24
C THR A 105 -14.26 -17.15 -0.17
N GLY A 106 -14.12 -15.89 -0.55
CA GLY A 106 -14.51 -15.36 -1.85
C GLY A 106 -13.63 -15.88 -2.98
N LEU A 107 -12.31 -15.94 -2.79
CA LEU A 107 -11.40 -16.49 -3.81
C LEU A 107 -11.49 -18.02 -3.89
N ALA A 108 -11.78 -18.71 -2.79
CA ALA A 108 -12.10 -20.14 -2.82
C ALA A 108 -13.39 -20.43 -3.61
N TYR A 109 -14.41 -19.56 -3.50
CA TYR A 109 -15.61 -19.64 -4.32
C TYR A 109 -15.31 -19.47 -5.81
N VAL A 110 -14.50 -18.47 -6.16
CA VAL A 110 -14.08 -18.23 -7.56
C VAL A 110 -13.32 -19.45 -8.10
N GLN A 111 -12.38 -20.00 -7.33
CA GLN A 111 -11.66 -21.22 -7.68
C GLN A 111 -12.62 -22.41 -7.89
N ALA A 112 -13.54 -22.65 -6.97
CA ALA A 112 -14.52 -23.74 -7.07
C ALA A 112 -15.37 -23.63 -8.35
N LYS A 113 -15.82 -22.41 -8.68
CA LYS A 113 -16.60 -22.15 -9.90
C LYS A 113 -15.77 -22.42 -11.16
N GLN A 114 -14.50 -22.01 -11.18
CA GLN A 114 -13.59 -22.24 -12.31
C GLN A 114 -13.34 -23.74 -12.53
N GLU A 115 -13.07 -24.49 -11.46
CA GLU A 115 -12.82 -25.94 -11.56
C GLU A 115 -14.06 -26.73 -11.99
N LEU A 116 -15.25 -26.36 -11.52
CA LEU A 116 -16.51 -26.98 -11.96
C LEU A 116 -16.80 -26.66 -13.44
N LYS A 117 -16.54 -25.43 -13.89
CA LYS A 117 -16.71 -25.05 -15.30
C LYS A 117 -15.74 -25.81 -16.20
N ALA A 118 -14.47 -25.88 -15.80
CA ALA A 118 -13.45 -26.63 -16.53
C ALA A 118 -13.81 -28.12 -16.63
N LYS A 119 -14.28 -28.73 -15.52
CA LYS A 119 -14.76 -30.12 -15.55
C LYS A 119 -15.90 -30.29 -16.55
N LYS A 120 -16.89 -29.39 -16.57
CA LYS A 120 -18.02 -29.44 -17.53
C LYS A 120 -17.56 -29.27 -18.98
N SER A 121 -16.61 -28.37 -19.28
CA SER A 121 -16.13 -28.17 -20.65
C SER A 121 -15.36 -29.36 -21.19
N THR A 122 -14.53 -30.03 -20.36
CA THR A 122 -13.81 -31.24 -20.77
C THR A 122 -14.73 -32.37 -21.22
N TRP A 123 -15.95 -32.49 -20.66
CA TRP A 123 -16.94 -33.48 -21.11
C TRP A 123 -17.63 -33.12 -22.43
N LEU A 124 -17.59 -31.84 -22.83
CA LEU A 124 -18.35 -31.33 -23.98
C LEU A 124 -17.47 -31.03 -25.20
N GLU A 125 -16.15 -30.94 -25.04
CA GLU A 125 -15.24 -30.61 -26.13
C GLU A 125 -14.81 -31.86 -26.92
N ALA A 126 -15.29 -31.97 -28.16
CA ALA A 126 -14.72 -32.88 -29.14
C ALA A 126 -13.33 -32.39 -29.59
N PRO A 127 -12.39 -33.27 -29.98
CA PRO A 127 -11.07 -32.87 -30.48
C PRO A 127 -11.21 -31.95 -31.68
N GLN A 128 -10.85 -30.69 -31.48
CA GLN A 128 -10.95 -29.65 -32.49
C GLN A 128 -9.62 -29.55 -33.25
N TRP A 129 -9.56 -30.25 -34.39
CA TRP A 129 -8.46 -30.21 -35.34
C TRP A 129 -8.51 -28.89 -36.14
N GLY A 130 -8.13 -27.79 -35.49
CA GLY A 130 -7.96 -26.49 -36.13
C GLY A 130 -6.55 -26.32 -36.69
N ALA A 131 -6.43 -25.80 -37.92
CA ALA A 131 -5.13 -25.40 -38.46
C ALA A 131 -4.48 -24.33 -37.56
N PRO A 132 -3.16 -24.40 -37.27
CA PRO A 132 -2.49 -23.38 -36.47
C PRO A 132 -2.64 -22.02 -37.15
N ARG A 133 -3.18 -21.03 -36.42
CA ARG A 133 -3.27 -19.65 -36.92
C ARG A 133 -1.84 -19.11 -37.14
N ARG A 134 -1.50 -18.79 -38.39
CA ARG A 134 -0.21 -18.19 -38.77
C ARG A 134 -0.30 -16.67 -38.66
N GLY A 135 0.31 -16.11 -37.62
CA GLY A 135 0.48 -14.66 -37.41
C GLY A 135 1.14 -14.38 -36.06
N PRO A 136 1.84 -13.24 -35.89
CA PRO A 136 2.37 -12.85 -34.58
C PRO A 136 1.21 -12.69 -33.58
N PRO A 137 1.37 -13.15 -32.33
CA PRO A 137 0.29 -13.08 -31.35
C PRO A 137 -0.05 -11.63 -31.02
N ASN A 138 -1.34 -11.31 -30.92
CA ASN A 138 -1.78 -10.00 -30.44
C ASN A 138 -1.66 -9.89 -28.91
N LEU A 139 -1.84 -8.70 -28.33
CA LEU A 139 -1.69 -8.47 -26.89
C LEU A 139 -2.59 -9.40 -26.04
N THR A 140 -3.80 -9.66 -26.50
CA THR A 140 -4.73 -10.57 -25.81
C THR A 140 -4.19 -11.99 -25.78
N GLN A 141 -3.71 -12.50 -26.91
CA GLN A 141 -3.11 -13.83 -27.00
C GLN A 141 -1.81 -13.92 -26.20
N MET A 142 -0.99 -12.87 -26.22
CA MET A 142 0.20 -12.78 -25.37
C MET A 142 -0.19 -12.90 -23.90
N TRP A 143 -1.19 -12.14 -23.45
CA TRP A 143 -1.69 -12.21 -22.07
C TRP A 143 -2.29 -13.58 -21.74
N GLU A 144 -3.09 -14.16 -22.63
CA GLU A 144 -3.68 -15.50 -22.44
C GLU A 144 -2.60 -16.56 -22.19
N ASN A 145 -1.48 -16.47 -22.92
CA ASN A 145 -0.35 -17.38 -22.81
C ASN A 145 0.54 -17.15 -21.57
N VAL A 146 0.35 -16.05 -20.83
CA VAL A 146 1.11 -15.84 -19.59
C VAL A 146 0.69 -16.86 -18.53
N ASP A 147 1.69 -17.40 -17.86
CA ASP A 147 1.57 -18.28 -16.70
C ASP A 147 0.58 -17.73 -15.64
N PRO A 148 -0.32 -18.57 -15.06
CA PRO A 148 -1.34 -18.10 -14.13
C PRO A 148 -0.80 -17.39 -12.88
N ILE A 149 0.29 -17.86 -12.30
CA ILE A 149 0.90 -17.22 -11.12
C ILE A 149 1.58 -15.91 -11.54
N SER A 150 2.22 -15.89 -12.71
CA SER A 150 2.79 -14.67 -13.28
C SER A 150 1.72 -13.60 -13.54
N LYS A 151 0.51 -13.98 -13.96
CA LYS A 151 -0.63 -13.04 -14.08
C LYS A 151 -0.99 -12.40 -12.73
N VAL A 152 -0.96 -13.17 -11.64
CA VAL A 152 -1.18 -12.62 -10.28
C VAL A 152 -0.06 -11.65 -9.91
N SER A 153 1.19 -12.03 -10.16
CA SER A 153 2.35 -11.16 -9.90
C SER A 153 2.26 -9.84 -10.66
N TYR A 154 2.03 -9.89 -11.98
CA TYR A 154 1.85 -8.70 -12.80
C TYR A 154 0.62 -7.88 -12.41
N GLY A 155 -0.47 -8.53 -12.00
CA GLY A 155 -1.66 -7.86 -11.50
C GLY A 155 -1.39 -7.05 -10.23
N ILE A 156 -0.68 -7.64 -9.26
CA ILE A 156 -0.25 -6.94 -8.04
C ILE A 156 0.69 -5.79 -8.39
N ILE A 157 1.66 -6.02 -9.27
CA ILE A 157 2.61 -4.98 -9.70
C ILE A 157 1.87 -3.82 -10.35
N ALA A 158 1.02 -4.10 -11.34
CA ALA A 158 0.23 -3.10 -12.04
C ALA A 158 -0.68 -2.31 -11.10
N ALA A 159 -1.36 -2.97 -10.15
CA ALA A 159 -2.22 -2.30 -9.19
C ALA A 159 -1.45 -1.34 -8.27
N ASN A 160 -0.30 -1.78 -7.74
CA ASN A 160 0.56 -0.97 -6.88
C ASN A 160 1.19 0.20 -7.64
N SER A 161 1.68 -0.04 -8.86
CA SER A 161 2.20 1.00 -9.73
C SER A 161 1.12 2.04 -10.08
N ALA A 162 -0.09 1.61 -10.42
CA ALA A 162 -1.21 2.52 -10.70
C ALA A 162 -1.57 3.37 -9.47
N ILE A 163 -1.64 2.75 -8.29
CA ILE A 163 -1.91 3.48 -7.04
C ILE A 163 -0.77 4.44 -6.70
N HIS A 164 0.49 4.06 -6.91
CA HIS A 164 1.61 4.97 -6.73
C HIS A 164 1.55 6.14 -7.71
N LEU A 165 1.32 5.90 -9.01
CA LEU A 165 1.20 6.96 -10.01
C LEU A 165 0.02 7.90 -9.74
N SER A 166 -1.05 7.40 -9.11
CA SER A 166 -2.18 8.24 -8.70
C SER A 166 -1.78 9.31 -7.68
N SER A 167 -0.65 9.19 -6.97
CA SER A 167 -0.17 10.22 -6.06
C SER A 167 0.17 11.53 -6.78
N PHE A 168 0.54 11.47 -8.07
CA PHE A 168 0.86 12.65 -8.87
C PHE A 168 -0.39 13.38 -9.37
N VAL A 169 -1.49 12.66 -9.59
CA VAL A 169 -2.73 13.19 -10.19
C VAL A 169 -3.79 13.50 -9.13
N LEU A 170 -3.91 12.63 -8.13
CA LEU A 170 -4.97 12.62 -7.12
C LEU A 170 -4.39 12.50 -5.69
N PRO A 171 -3.48 13.40 -5.26
CA PRO A 171 -2.74 13.27 -4.00
C PRO A 171 -3.65 13.20 -2.77
N HIS A 172 -4.78 13.91 -2.79
CA HIS A 172 -5.74 13.87 -1.68
C HIS A 172 -6.35 12.48 -1.48
N TYR A 173 -6.75 11.81 -2.56
CA TYR A 173 -7.33 10.47 -2.49
C TYR A 173 -6.29 9.42 -2.14
N TRP A 174 -5.07 9.58 -2.66
CA TRP A 174 -3.95 8.73 -2.30
C TRP A 174 -3.63 8.78 -0.79
N ASP A 175 -3.70 9.97 -0.17
CA ASP A 175 -3.54 10.15 1.26
C ASP A 175 -4.62 9.43 2.11
N LEU A 176 -5.79 9.16 1.55
CA LEU A 176 -6.85 8.40 2.23
C LEU A 176 -6.55 6.91 2.35
N LEU A 177 -5.66 6.38 1.50
CA LEU A 177 -5.37 4.95 1.44
C LEU A 177 -4.37 4.51 2.52
N TRP A 178 -3.59 5.44 3.08
CA TRP A 178 -2.62 5.19 4.15
C TRP A 178 -3.30 4.80 5.46
N HIS A 179 -2.75 3.80 6.14
CA HIS A 179 -3.20 3.44 7.47
C HIS A 179 -2.55 4.34 8.52
N ILE A 180 -3.36 4.96 9.37
CA ILE A 180 -2.89 5.75 10.52
C ILE A 180 -3.72 5.30 11.73
N PRO A 181 -3.11 4.71 12.77
CA PRO A 181 -3.86 4.20 13.92
C PRO A 181 -4.78 5.24 14.57
N ALA A 182 -4.31 6.48 14.73
CA ALA A 182 -5.08 7.60 15.28
C ALA A 182 -6.35 7.93 14.48
N ARG A 183 -6.40 7.63 13.17
CA ARG A 183 -7.59 7.92 12.36
C ARG A 183 -8.76 6.97 12.65
N ASN A 184 -8.52 5.80 13.23
CA ASN A 184 -9.56 4.79 13.50
C ASN A 184 -10.40 4.40 12.25
N VAL A 185 -9.77 4.37 11.07
CA VAL A 185 -10.40 4.02 9.79
C VAL A 185 -9.99 2.62 9.36
N ASN A 186 -10.90 1.66 9.45
CA ASN A 186 -10.53 0.25 9.31
C ASN A 186 -10.22 -0.19 7.87
N TYR A 187 -10.88 0.37 6.84
CA TYR A 187 -10.62 -0.03 5.45
C TYR A 187 -9.16 0.20 5.02
N THR A 188 -8.49 1.14 5.70
CA THR A 188 -7.08 1.43 5.43
C THR A 188 -6.15 0.27 5.77
N LEU A 189 -6.58 -0.71 6.57
CA LEU A 189 -5.83 -1.95 6.76
C LEU A 189 -5.64 -2.75 5.46
N LEU A 190 -6.59 -2.67 4.53
CA LEU A 190 -6.46 -3.28 3.21
C LEU A 190 -5.79 -2.32 2.22
N SER A 191 -6.26 -1.07 2.12
CA SER A 191 -5.74 -0.15 1.10
C SER A 191 -4.28 0.24 1.34
N SER A 192 -3.81 0.20 2.58
CA SER A 192 -2.43 0.54 2.91
C SER A 192 -1.42 -0.45 2.31
N ALA A 193 -1.82 -1.69 2.03
CA ALA A 193 -0.98 -2.67 1.33
C ALA A 193 -0.59 -2.22 -0.09
N PHE A 194 -1.29 -1.22 -0.65
CA PHE A 194 -1.09 -0.76 -2.02
C PHE A 194 -0.36 0.59 -2.16
N VAL A 195 -0.24 1.37 -1.08
CA VAL A 195 0.46 2.66 -1.10
C VAL A 195 1.91 2.54 -0.69
N HIS A 196 2.77 3.36 -1.30
CA HIS A 196 4.22 3.29 -1.12
C HIS A 196 4.78 4.68 -0.90
N SER A 197 5.68 4.83 0.08
CA SER A 197 6.20 6.13 0.53
C SER A 197 7.08 6.85 -0.49
N GLY A 198 7.58 6.13 -1.50
CA GLY A 198 8.38 6.69 -2.58
C GLY A 198 8.75 5.64 -3.63
N PRO A 199 9.41 6.07 -4.73
CA PRO A 199 9.75 5.19 -5.86
C PRO A 199 10.63 4.00 -5.46
N MET A 200 11.60 4.20 -4.57
CA MET A 200 12.49 3.11 -4.14
C MET A 200 11.74 2.05 -3.31
N HIS A 201 10.85 2.48 -2.41
CA HIS A 201 10.02 1.55 -1.64
C HIS A 201 9.07 0.76 -2.55
N LEU A 202 8.47 1.42 -3.55
CA LEU A 202 7.69 0.72 -4.58
C LEU A 202 8.58 -0.27 -5.33
N PHE A 203 9.74 0.17 -5.84
CA PHE A 203 10.65 -0.67 -6.63
C PHE A 203 11.03 -1.95 -5.89
N VAL A 204 11.49 -1.86 -4.63
CA VAL A 204 11.88 -3.03 -3.84
C VAL A 204 10.70 -4.00 -3.65
N ASN A 205 9.51 -3.49 -3.35
CA ASN A 205 8.32 -4.35 -3.20
C ASN A 205 7.90 -5.01 -4.52
N MET A 206 7.95 -4.29 -5.64
CA MET A 206 7.58 -4.86 -6.95
C MET A 206 8.64 -5.85 -7.44
N TYR A 207 9.92 -5.56 -7.18
CA TYR A 207 11.01 -6.49 -7.43
C TYR A 207 10.86 -7.78 -6.61
N ALA A 208 10.55 -7.67 -5.31
CA ALA A 208 10.26 -8.83 -4.47
C ALA A 208 9.01 -9.59 -4.96
N THR A 209 7.95 -8.88 -5.36
CA THR A 209 6.75 -9.48 -5.94
C THR A 209 7.11 -10.30 -7.19
N TYR A 210 7.88 -9.74 -8.11
CA TYR A 210 8.29 -10.42 -9.33
C TYR A 210 9.10 -11.69 -9.05
N ASN A 211 10.09 -11.61 -8.14
CA ASN A 211 11.02 -12.71 -7.88
C ASN A 211 10.42 -13.83 -7.02
N PHE A 212 9.57 -13.52 -6.04
CA PHE A 212 9.11 -14.50 -5.06
C PHE A 212 7.75 -15.12 -5.38
N LEU A 213 6.84 -14.41 -6.04
CA LEU A 213 5.48 -14.94 -6.23
C LEU A 213 5.46 -16.18 -7.12
N LEU A 214 6.29 -16.22 -8.16
CA LEU A 214 6.35 -17.36 -9.08
C LEU A 214 6.83 -18.66 -8.42
N PRO A 215 8.04 -18.71 -7.81
CA PRO A 215 8.50 -19.93 -7.14
C PRO A 215 7.59 -20.34 -5.98
N VAL A 216 7.11 -19.37 -5.17
CA VAL A 216 6.19 -19.69 -4.07
C VAL A 216 4.85 -20.19 -4.59
N GLY A 217 4.31 -19.61 -5.66
CA GLY A 217 3.02 -20.03 -6.21
C GLY A 217 3.00 -21.46 -6.73
N TYR A 218 4.15 -21.99 -7.14
CA TYR A 218 4.32 -23.40 -7.55
C TYR A 218 4.86 -24.32 -6.45
N SER A 219 5.11 -23.80 -5.25
CA SER A 219 5.47 -24.62 -4.09
C SER A 219 4.34 -25.57 -3.68
N ARG A 220 4.66 -26.53 -2.81
CA ARG A 220 3.69 -27.46 -2.22
C ARG A 220 2.59 -26.73 -1.45
N ALA A 221 2.84 -25.51 -0.97
CA ALA A 221 1.86 -24.70 -0.25
C ALA A 221 0.72 -24.16 -1.15
N PHE A 222 0.93 -24.05 -2.46
CA PHE A 222 -0.02 -23.38 -3.37
C PHE A 222 -0.36 -24.14 -4.66
N GLU A 223 0.51 -25.05 -5.13
CA GLU A 223 0.25 -25.95 -6.28
C GLU A 223 -0.18 -25.23 -7.58
N GLY A 224 0.33 -24.03 -7.83
CA GLY A 224 0.01 -23.25 -9.03
C GLY A 224 -1.40 -22.68 -9.05
N LYS A 225 -2.10 -22.61 -7.91
CA LYS A 225 -3.47 -22.07 -7.81
C LYS A 225 -3.44 -20.54 -7.63
N PRO A 226 -3.72 -19.73 -8.68
CA PRO A 226 -3.56 -18.27 -8.61
C PRO A 226 -4.48 -17.61 -7.57
N ASN A 227 -5.72 -18.07 -7.44
CA ASN A 227 -6.67 -17.55 -6.44
C ASN A 227 -6.20 -17.84 -5.01
N HIS A 228 -5.50 -18.97 -4.81
CA HIS A 228 -4.97 -19.36 -3.50
C HIS A 228 -3.84 -18.43 -3.08
N VAL A 229 -2.84 -18.24 -3.95
CA VAL A 229 -1.71 -17.33 -3.72
C VAL A 229 -2.20 -15.90 -3.47
N LEU A 230 -3.13 -15.42 -4.31
CA LEU A 230 -3.70 -14.07 -4.16
C LEU A 230 -4.45 -13.91 -2.84
N SER A 231 -5.21 -14.94 -2.41
CA SER A 231 -5.94 -14.90 -1.14
C SER A 231 -5.00 -14.79 0.05
N PHE A 232 -3.92 -15.56 0.04
CA PHE A 232 -2.90 -15.53 1.08
C PHE A 232 -2.18 -14.17 1.11
N PHE A 233 -1.79 -13.64 -0.06
CA PHE A 233 -1.13 -12.34 -0.16
C PHE A 233 -1.98 -11.21 0.42
N LEU A 234 -3.25 -11.09 0.00
CA LEU A 234 -4.14 -10.02 0.44
C LEU A 234 -4.51 -10.15 1.93
N ALA A 235 -4.84 -11.35 2.39
CA ALA A 235 -5.15 -11.60 3.81
C ALA A 235 -3.94 -11.32 4.71
N THR A 236 -2.75 -11.75 4.31
CA THR A 236 -1.50 -11.47 5.05
C THR A 236 -1.22 -9.98 5.11
N GLY A 237 -1.46 -9.23 4.02
CA GLY A 237 -1.36 -7.77 4.03
C GLY A 237 -2.28 -7.11 5.06
N VAL A 238 -3.55 -7.54 5.13
CA VAL A 238 -4.52 -7.02 6.11
C VAL A 238 -4.10 -7.38 7.55
N LEU A 239 -3.73 -8.63 7.82
CA LEU A 239 -3.37 -9.10 9.15
C LEU A 239 -2.06 -8.47 9.65
N SER A 240 -1.06 -8.35 8.79
CA SER A 240 0.21 -7.69 9.13
C SER A 240 0.04 -6.17 9.33
N GLY A 241 -0.79 -5.52 8.52
CA GLY A 241 -1.17 -4.12 8.74
C GLY A 241 -1.85 -3.92 10.10
N PHE A 242 -2.71 -4.86 10.50
CA PHE A 242 -3.32 -4.86 11.82
C PHE A 242 -2.30 -5.13 12.93
N ALA A 243 -1.35 -6.04 12.74
CA ALA A 243 -0.30 -6.29 13.74
C ALA A 243 0.54 -5.01 14.00
N GLN A 244 0.84 -4.24 12.95
CA GLN A 244 1.49 -2.93 13.10
C GLN A 244 0.61 -1.92 13.85
N HIS A 245 -0.69 -1.89 13.58
CA HIS A 245 -1.63 -1.08 14.35
C HIS A 245 -1.63 -1.49 15.83
N TRP A 246 -1.70 -2.78 16.10
CA TRP A 246 -1.72 -3.35 17.46
C TRP A 246 -0.42 -3.06 18.23
N ALA A 247 0.73 -3.10 17.56
CA ALA A 247 2.03 -2.84 18.17
C ALA A 247 2.11 -1.44 18.81
N THR A 248 1.32 -0.47 18.34
CA THR A 248 1.27 0.88 18.94
C THR A 248 0.74 0.92 20.37
N MET A 249 0.17 -0.17 20.90
CA MET A 249 -0.14 -0.31 22.33
C MET A 249 1.05 -0.69 23.20
N ILE A 250 2.06 -1.32 22.60
CA ILE A 250 3.13 -2.04 23.31
C ILE A 250 4.45 -1.28 23.18
N THR A 251 4.61 -0.50 22.11
CA THR A 251 5.86 0.17 21.82
C THR A 251 6.22 1.18 22.89
N LEU A 252 7.37 0.94 23.52
CA LEU A 252 7.95 1.78 24.58
C LEU A 252 8.82 2.91 24.00
N GLN A 253 8.82 3.08 22.67
CA GLN A 253 9.71 4.02 21.99
C GLN A 253 9.30 5.48 22.26
N LYS A 254 10.23 6.25 22.81
CA LYS A 254 10.16 7.72 22.82
C LYS A 254 10.63 8.24 21.47
N ARG A 255 9.76 8.21 20.47
CA ARG A 255 9.96 8.91 19.19
C ARG A 255 9.43 10.35 19.30
N SER A 256 10.00 11.27 18.53
CA SER A 256 9.51 12.66 18.47
C SER A 256 8.08 12.76 17.95
N ILE A 257 7.65 11.78 17.16
CA ILE A 257 6.27 11.59 16.71
C ILE A 257 5.75 10.29 17.32
N PRO A 258 4.64 10.31 18.09
CA PRO A 258 4.03 9.10 18.62
C PRO A 258 3.61 8.15 17.49
N GLU A 259 3.83 6.85 17.66
CA GLU A 259 3.62 5.86 16.60
C GLU A 259 2.19 5.80 16.06
N VAL A 260 1.22 6.14 16.91
CA VAL A 260 -0.20 6.19 16.53
C VAL A 260 -0.49 7.20 15.42
N PHE A 261 0.40 8.18 15.19
CA PHE A 261 0.30 9.19 14.13
C PHE A 261 1.15 8.86 12.89
N ILE A 262 1.97 7.81 12.93
CA ILE A 262 2.82 7.42 11.81
C ILE A 262 1.99 6.72 10.74
N ARG A 263 2.17 7.16 9.49
CA ARG A 263 1.53 6.52 8.32
C ARG A 263 2.19 5.18 8.05
N CYS A 264 1.37 4.14 7.97
CA CYS A 264 1.75 2.78 7.62
C CYS A 264 1.23 2.46 6.22
N GLY A 265 2.10 1.93 5.36
CA GLY A 265 1.74 1.52 4.00
C GLY A 265 2.88 0.80 3.31
N GLY A 266 2.52 -0.08 2.38
CA GLY A 266 3.40 -0.90 1.57
C GLY A 266 2.95 -2.36 1.54
N ALA A 267 3.28 -3.05 0.44
CA ALA A 267 2.99 -4.48 0.28
C ALA A 267 3.93 -5.38 1.11
N SER A 268 4.93 -4.80 1.78
CA SER A 268 6.03 -5.53 2.42
C SER A 268 5.56 -6.54 3.48
N GLY A 269 4.55 -6.24 4.30
CA GLY A 269 4.01 -7.24 5.24
C GLY A 269 3.50 -8.52 4.57
N ALA A 270 2.79 -8.39 3.44
CA ALA A 270 2.36 -9.53 2.63
C ALA A 270 3.54 -10.26 1.98
N LEU A 271 4.51 -9.49 1.45
CA LEU A 271 5.70 -10.03 0.81
C LEU A 271 6.61 -10.79 1.79
N LEU A 272 6.71 -10.32 3.04
CA LEU A 272 7.43 -11.03 4.09
C LEU A 272 6.74 -12.33 4.49
N GLY A 273 5.41 -12.43 4.33
CA GLY A 273 4.70 -13.71 4.43
C GLY A 273 4.97 -14.64 3.25
N ILE A 274 5.03 -14.12 2.02
CA ILE A 274 5.48 -14.91 0.86
C ILE A 274 6.93 -15.39 1.06
N LEU A 275 7.81 -14.54 1.57
CA LEU A 275 9.18 -14.91 1.93
C LEU A 275 9.21 -15.98 3.03
N GLY A 276 8.36 -15.86 4.05
CA GLY A 276 8.21 -16.88 5.09
C GLY A 276 7.85 -18.25 4.51
N VAL A 277 6.89 -18.30 3.57
CA VAL A 277 6.57 -19.55 2.86
C VAL A 277 7.76 -20.02 2.01
N PHE A 278 8.41 -19.11 1.27
CA PHE A 278 9.59 -19.45 0.45
C PHE A 278 10.68 -20.13 1.27
N CYS A 279 11.04 -19.57 2.42
CA CYS A 279 12.10 -20.13 3.27
C CYS A 279 11.74 -21.50 3.84
N MET A 280 10.45 -21.77 4.09
CA MET A 280 9.99 -23.07 4.57
C MET A 280 9.96 -24.12 3.47
N GLU A 281 9.57 -23.75 2.24
CA GLU A 281 9.45 -24.68 1.12
C GLU A 281 10.78 -24.89 0.38
N TYR A 282 11.70 -23.93 0.45
CA TYR A 282 12.99 -23.94 -0.24
C TYR A 282 14.16 -23.51 0.69
N PRO A 283 14.43 -24.23 1.79
CA PRO A 283 15.40 -23.81 2.81
C PRO A 283 16.84 -23.63 2.30
N HIS A 284 17.24 -24.41 1.29
CA HIS A 284 18.59 -24.35 0.69
C HIS A 284 18.68 -23.43 -0.54
N ALA A 285 17.61 -22.72 -0.89
CA ALA A 285 17.65 -21.78 -2.00
C ALA A 285 18.48 -20.54 -1.61
N GLY A 286 19.35 -20.09 -2.51
CA GLY A 286 20.13 -18.87 -2.33
C GLY A 286 19.27 -17.61 -2.49
N LEU A 287 19.26 -16.78 -1.46
CA LEU A 287 18.64 -15.45 -1.44
C LEU A 287 19.71 -14.37 -1.55
N GLY A 288 19.66 -13.60 -2.63
CA GLY A 288 20.49 -12.41 -2.80
C GLY A 288 19.88 -11.19 -2.11
N ILE A 289 20.74 -10.35 -1.55
CA ILE A 289 20.36 -8.99 -1.14
C ILE A 289 20.56 -8.09 -2.36
N ILE A 290 19.58 -7.23 -2.65
CA ILE A 290 19.65 -6.31 -3.80
C ILE A 290 20.95 -5.49 -3.71
N PHE A 291 21.71 -5.46 -4.82
CA PHE A 291 23.02 -4.78 -4.97
C PHE A 291 24.24 -5.41 -4.28
N LEU A 292 24.10 -6.56 -3.62
CA LEU A 292 25.25 -7.31 -3.10
C LEU A 292 25.49 -8.57 -3.96
N PRO A 293 26.74 -8.84 -4.40
CA PRO A 293 27.07 -10.01 -5.22
C PRO A 293 27.20 -11.30 -4.38
N PHE A 294 26.42 -11.43 -3.30
CA PHE A 294 26.43 -12.57 -2.40
C PHE A 294 25.01 -13.06 -2.16
N HIS A 295 24.87 -14.37 -2.00
CA HIS A 295 23.62 -15.04 -1.66
C HIS A 295 23.78 -15.82 -0.36
N PHE A 296 22.70 -15.89 0.40
CA PHE A 296 22.63 -16.65 1.65
C PHE A 296 21.50 -17.67 1.56
N GLU A 297 21.68 -18.85 2.11
CA GLU A 297 20.59 -19.84 2.10
C GLU A 297 19.38 -19.34 2.90
N ALA A 298 18.19 -19.61 2.39
CA ALA A 298 16.93 -19.16 2.96
C ALA A 298 16.74 -19.56 4.43
N GLN A 299 17.25 -20.74 4.82
CA GLN A 299 17.23 -21.23 6.20
C GLN A 299 17.98 -20.33 7.19
N TYR A 300 19.01 -19.60 6.74
CA TYR A 300 19.73 -18.64 7.57
C TYR A 300 19.15 -17.23 7.48
N VAL A 301 18.61 -16.86 6.32
CA VAL A 301 17.96 -15.55 6.13
C VAL A 301 16.69 -15.42 6.96
N LEU A 302 15.88 -16.47 7.04
CA LEU A 302 14.60 -16.44 7.77
C LEU A 302 14.76 -16.01 9.24
N PRO A 303 15.56 -16.70 10.09
CA PRO A 303 15.73 -16.30 11.48
C PRO A 303 16.42 -14.92 11.60
N ALA A 304 17.31 -14.56 10.67
CA ALA A 304 17.96 -13.25 10.68
C ALA A 304 16.97 -12.09 10.43
N VAL A 305 16.08 -12.23 9.45
CA VAL A 305 15.01 -11.26 9.16
C VAL A 305 14.05 -11.16 10.34
N MET A 306 13.58 -12.30 10.87
CA MET A 306 12.69 -12.31 12.03
C MET A 306 13.33 -11.65 13.26
N LEU A 307 14.61 -11.90 13.52
CA LEU A 307 15.33 -11.27 14.63
C LEU A 307 15.50 -9.77 14.40
N PHE A 308 15.86 -9.36 13.19
CA PHE A 308 16.00 -7.95 12.82
C PHE A 308 14.70 -7.19 13.06
N ASP A 309 13.56 -7.73 12.64
CA ASP A 309 12.25 -7.12 12.83
C ASP A 309 11.78 -7.18 14.29
N PHE A 310 12.07 -8.26 15.01
CA PHE A 310 11.75 -8.32 16.44
C PHE A 310 12.50 -7.22 17.22
N VAL A 311 13.81 -7.09 17.00
CA VAL A 311 14.62 -6.03 17.61
C VAL A 311 14.15 -4.64 17.16
N GLY A 312 13.83 -4.48 15.87
CA GLY A 312 13.28 -3.24 15.32
C GLY A 312 11.90 -2.87 15.89
N MET A 313 11.06 -3.85 16.22
CA MET A 313 9.77 -3.63 16.85
C MET A 313 9.90 -3.23 18.33
N VAL A 314 10.82 -3.86 19.07
CA VAL A 314 10.99 -3.64 20.52
C VAL A 314 11.84 -2.42 20.84
N ARG A 315 12.97 -2.27 20.15
CA ARG A 315 13.97 -1.21 20.39
C ARG A 315 13.91 -0.11 19.32
N GLY A 316 13.62 -0.51 18.08
CA GLY A 316 13.73 0.32 16.89
C GLY A 316 15.15 0.70 16.52
N TYR A 317 15.29 1.16 15.29
CA TYR A 317 16.55 1.60 14.71
C TYR A 317 16.48 3.10 14.43
N SER A 318 17.59 3.80 14.67
CA SER A 318 17.71 5.24 14.37
C SER A 318 17.88 5.51 12.87
N PHE A 319 18.43 4.53 12.13
CA PHE A 319 18.78 4.66 10.71
C PHE A 319 17.67 4.19 9.74
N VAL A 320 16.67 3.44 10.22
CA VAL A 320 15.55 2.94 9.41
C VAL A 320 14.23 2.99 10.18
N ASN A 321 13.16 3.37 9.47
CA ASN A 321 11.80 3.36 10.01
C ASN A 321 10.93 2.40 9.19
N PHE A 322 11.00 1.12 9.52
CA PHE A 322 10.19 0.08 8.90
C PHE A 322 9.00 -0.29 9.78
N GLY A 323 7.96 -0.84 9.14
CA GLY A 323 6.83 -1.45 9.83
C GLY A 323 7.22 -2.82 10.38
N HIS A 324 8.17 -2.86 11.32
CA HIS A 324 8.77 -4.10 11.83
C HIS A 324 7.73 -5.09 12.39
N ALA A 325 6.66 -4.60 13.03
CA ALA A 325 5.59 -5.48 13.49
C ALA A 325 4.78 -6.06 12.32
N ALA A 326 4.57 -5.30 11.23
CA ALA A 326 3.99 -5.84 10.00
C ALA A 326 4.90 -6.90 9.35
N HIS A 327 6.21 -6.64 9.29
CA HIS A 327 7.18 -7.53 8.68
C HIS A 327 7.29 -8.85 9.46
N LEU A 328 7.51 -8.77 10.77
CA LEU A 328 7.60 -9.93 11.66
C LEU A 328 6.32 -10.77 11.62
N SER A 329 5.15 -10.13 11.77
CA SER A 329 3.87 -10.86 11.74
C SER A 329 3.59 -11.47 10.36
N GLY A 330 3.93 -10.77 9.28
CA GLY A 330 3.86 -11.30 7.92
C GLY A 330 4.68 -12.57 7.77
N THR A 331 5.95 -12.54 8.16
CA THR A 331 6.83 -13.72 8.13
C THR A 331 6.30 -14.85 8.99
N VAL A 332 5.85 -14.57 10.22
CA VAL A 332 5.24 -15.57 11.11
C VAL A 332 4.00 -16.20 10.48
N LEU A 333 3.13 -15.42 9.84
CA LEU A 333 1.96 -15.93 9.13
C LEU A 333 2.35 -16.85 7.96
N GLY A 334 3.39 -16.49 7.20
CA GLY A 334 3.91 -17.34 6.13
C GLY A 334 4.50 -18.66 6.62
N VAL A 335 5.35 -18.59 7.64
CA VAL A 335 5.93 -19.78 8.30
C VAL A 335 4.82 -20.68 8.83
N ALA A 336 3.86 -20.11 9.57
CA ALA A 336 2.72 -20.84 10.10
C ALA A 336 1.88 -21.47 8.98
N TYR A 337 1.64 -20.76 7.88
CA TYR A 337 0.85 -21.28 6.76
C TYR A 337 1.49 -22.49 6.09
N SER A 338 2.82 -22.48 5.90
CA SER A 338 3.55 -23.64 5.37
C SER A 338 3.64 -24.77 6.40
N TYR A 339 3.99 -24.46 7.65
CA TYR A 339 4.19 -25.43 8.72
C TYR A 339 2.91 -26.19 9.10
N PHE A 340 1.79 -25.47 9.25
CA PHE A 340 0.49 -26.06 9.58
C PHE A 340 -0.30 -26.53 8.34
N ASP A 341 0.34 -26.64 7.18
CA ASP A 341 -0.29 -27.08 5.94
C ASP A 341 -1.61 -26.34 5.64
N GLY A 342 -1.55 -25.01 5.60
CA GLY A 342 -2.71 -24.15 5.36
C GLY A 342 -3.44 -24.46 4.06
N LYS A 343 -2.76 -25.07 3.08
CA LYS A 343 -3.39 -25.62 1.87
C LYS A 343 -4.45 -26.66 2.21
N ASN A 344 -4.08 -27.71 2.96
CA ASN A 344 -4.97 -28.83 3.24
C ASN A 344 -5.93 -28.54 4.41
N ASN A 345 -5.51 -27.69 5.35
CA ASN A 345 -6.30 -27.41 6.55
C ASN A 345 -7.23 -26.18 6.41
N VAL A 346 -6.95 -25.27 5.46
CA VAL A 346 -7.77 -24.06 5.26
C VAL A 346 -8.29 -23.98 3.83
N TRP A 347 -7.41 -23.94 2.84
CA TRP A 347 -7.80 -23.63 1.46
C TRP A 347 -8.64 -24.73 0.79
N ASN A 348 -8.15 -25.96 0.76
CA ASN A 348 -8.84 -27.09 0.11
C ASN A 348 -10.22 -27.33 0.73
N PRO A 349 -10.41 -27.35 2.07
CA PRO A 349 -11.73 -27.45 2.68
C PRO A 349 -12.71 -26.34 2.24
N LEU A 350 -12.26 -25.09 2.14
CA LEU A 350 -13.07 -23.97 1.68
C LEU A 350 -13.50 -24.14 0.21
N VAL A 351 -12.58 -24.54 -0.67
CA VAL A 351 -12.89 -24.80 -2.09
C VAL A 351 -13.89 -25.95 -2.20
N GLN A 352 -13.69 -27.04 -1.46
CA GLN A 352 -14.60 -28.19 -1.48
C GLN A 352 -15.98 -27.86 -0.91
N PHE A 353 -16.06 -27.02 0.13
CA PHE A 353 -17.32 -26.49 0.63
C PHE A 353 -18.11 -25.81 -0.47
N TRP A 354 -17.49 -24.90 -1.23
CA TRP A 354 -18.16 -24.20 -2.32
C TRP A 354 -18.52 -25.10 -3.49
N LYS A 355 -17.65 -26.06 -3.85
CA LYS A 355 -17.98 -27.04 -4.89
C LYS A 355 -19.25 -27.80 -4.56
N ARG A 356 -19.40 -28.28 -3.32
CA ARG A 356 -20.61 -28.99 -2.87
C ARG A 356 -21.86 -28.12 -2.96
N ARG A 357 -21.76 -26.85 -2.60
CA ARG A 357 -22.88 -25.89 -2.68
C ARG A 357 -23.26 -25.56 -4.12
N LEU A 358 -22.27 -25.35 -4.99
CA LEU A 358 -22.47 -25.01 -6.40
C LEU A 358 -22.94 -26.21 -7.24
N SER A 359 -22.66 -27.45 -6.83
CA SER A 359 -23.15 -28.64 -7.52
C SER A 359 -24.60 -28.99 -7.19
N GLN A 360 -25.17 -28.41 -6.13
CA GLN A 360 -26.57 -28.61 -5.70
C GLN A 360 -27.54 -27.61 -6.32
N GLN A 361 -27.02 -26.60 -7.04
CA GLN A 361 -27.77 -25.62 -7.82
C GLN A 361 -27.72 -26.01 -9.30
#